data_AF-A0A661VTM4-F1
#
_entry.id   AF-A0A661VTM4-F1
#
_cell.length_a   1.000
_cell.length_b   1.000
_cell.length_c   1.000
_cell.angle_alpha   90.00
_cell.angle_beta   90.00
_cell.angle_gamma   90.00
#
_symmetry.space_group_name_H-M   'P 1'
#
loop_
_entity.id
_entity.type
_entity.pdbx_description
1 polymer ?
#
loop_
_entity_poly.entity_id
_entity_poly.type
_entity_poly.pdbx_seq_one_letter_code
_entity_poly.pdbx_strand_id
1 'polypeptide(L)'
;GLASLRHLATEGTPYAMLLYERFLGRPFAGHRDSVSGLIGEVMENAVEERLREAGISFRKTKRAERVEGFDQAPDFIIPDEWNPRVVIEAKITEDDGTARDKVTRIQHLAEISRRRRSQGQPGFQVVACIDGRGFGVRREDMRKLLEATQGKVFTLKTLEHLVENTALEGFRSRQ
;
A
#
# COMPACT_ATOMS: atom_id res chain seq x y z
N GLY A 1 10.55 -38.07 7.54
CA GLY A 1 10.68 -39.18 8.51
C GLY A 1 12.12 -39.69 8.58
N LEU A 2 12.46 -40.56 9.53
CA LEU A 2 13.83 -41.10 9.72
C LEU A 2 14.37 -41.86 8.49
N ALA A 3 13.49 -42.47 7.69
CA ALA A 3 13.84 -43.07 6.40
C ALA A 3 14.31 -42.03 5.36
N SER A 4 13.68 -40.84 5.33
CA SER A 4 14.05 -39.73 4.45
C SER A 4 15.44 -39.18 4.78
N LEU A 5 15.75 -39.06 6.08
CA LEU A 5 17.03 -38.56 6.57
C LEU A 5 18.19 -39.53 6.30
N ARG A 6 17.95 -40.84 6.50
CA ARG A 6 18.95 -41.85 6.13
C ARG A 6 19.21 -41.87 4.63
N HIS A 7 18.18 -41.75 3.81
CA HIS A 7 18.35 -41.72 2.35
C HIS A 7 19.16 -40.50 1.89
N LEU A 8 18.87 -39.30 2.43
CA LEU A 8 19.64 -38.08 2.15
C LEU A 8 21.11 -38.16 2.62
N ALA A 9 21.37 -38.81 3.77
CA ALA A 9 22.73 -38.97 4.29
C ALA A 9 23.55 -40.01 3.51
N THR A 10 22.90 -40.98 2.86
CA THR A 10 23.59 -42.06 2.14
C THR A 10 23.85 -41.71 0.67
N GLU A 11 22.93 -40.97 0.03
CA GLU A 11 23.02 -40.63 -1.40
C GLU A 11 23.47 -39.18 -1.67
N GLY A 12 23.46 -38.31 -0.64
CA GLY A 12 23.84 -36.91 -0.73
C GLY A 12 22.71 -36.01 -1.29
N THR A 13 22.83 -34.70 -1.06
CA THR A 13 21.87 -33.69 -1.58
C THR A 13 22.57 -32.78 -2.59
N PRO A 14 22.06 -32.63 -3.82
CA PRO A 14 22.66 -31.74 -4.81
C PRO A 14 22.74 -30.30 -4.31
N TYR A 15 23.91 -29.67 -4.44
CA TYR A 15 24.18 -28.31 -3.92
C TYR A 15 23.25 -27.24 -4.50
N ALA A 16 22.81 -27.38 -5.75
CA ALA A 16 21.84 -26.48 -6.37
C ALA A 16 20.47 -26.50 -5.66
N MET A 17 20.06 -27.63 -5.07
CA MET A 17 18.82 -27.76 -4.31
C MET A 17 18.92 -27.12 -2.92
N LEU A 18 20.10 -27.23 -2.28
CA LEU A 18 20.45 -26.45 -1.08
C LEU A 18 20.47 -24.94 -1.37
N LEU A 19 20.94 -24.52 -2.55
CA LEU A 19 20.89 -23.12 -2.97
C LEU A 19 19.47 -22.65 -3.31
N TYR A 20 18.63 -23.52 -3.85
CA TYR A 20 17.23 -23.20 -4.17
C TYR A 20 16.34 -23.16 -2.92
N GLU A 21 16.58 -24.03 -1.93
CA GLU A 21 16.03 -23.86 -0.58
C GLU A 21 16.55 -22.61 0.12
N ARG A 22 17.82 -22.27 -0.10
CA ARG A 22 18.43 -21.04 0.42
C ARG A 22 17.95 -19.76 -0.27
N PHE A 23 17.48 -19.83 -1.51
CA PHE A 23 17.03 -18.67 -2.29
C PHE A 23 15.51 -18.46 -2.23
N LEU A 24 14.71 -19.53 -2.24
CA LEU A 24 13.24 -19.46 -2.24
C LEU A 24 12.60 -20.27 -1.13
N GLY A 25 13.17 -21.45 -0.84
CA GLY A 25 12.55 -22.47 -0.01
C GLY A 25 11.34 -23.09 -0.71
N ARG A 26 11.27 -24.42 -0.85
CA ARG A 26 10.11 -25.07 -1.50
C ARG A 26 9.54 -26.27 -0.73
N PRO A 27 9.76 -26.27 0.59
CA PRO A 27 8.67 -26.39 1.56
C PRO A 27 8.16 -25.03 2.08
N PHE A 28 8.90 -23.94 1.85
CA PHE A 28 8.71 -22.65 2.56
C PHE A 28 7.99 -21.54 1.78
N ALA A 29 7.73 -21.73 0.49
CA ALA A 29 7.00 -20.75 -0.31
C ALA A 29 5.58 -20.47 0.21
N GLY A 30 4.86 -21.48 0.70
CA GLY A 30 3.52 -21.29 1.27
C GLY A 30 3.51 -20.46 2.57
N HIS A 31 4.55 -20.60 3.40
CA HIS A 31 4.73 -19.74 4.58
C HIS A 31 5.10 -18.31 4.16
N ARG A 32 6.05 -18.15 3.23
CA ARG A 32 6.42 -16.84 2.69
C ARG A 32 5.21 -16.12 2.09
N ASP A 33 4.38 -16.80 1.31
CA ASP A 33 3.22 -16.18 0.66
C ASP A 33 2.13 -15.81 1.69
N SER A 34 2.00 -16.58 2.78
CA SER A 34 1.12 -16.26 3.91
C SER A 34 1.64 -15.10 4.76
N VAL A 35 2.97 -15.01 4.95
CA VAL A 35 3.64 -13.90 5.65
C VAL A 35 3.68 -12.63 4.79
N SER A 36 3.85 -12.74 3.48
CA SER A 36 3.80 -11.62 2.54
C SER A 36 2.42 -10.95 2.50
N GLY A 37 1.33 -11.70 2.76
CA GLY A 37 0.01 -11.12 2.98
C GLY A 37 -0.04 -10.24 4.23
N LEU A 38 0.49 -10.75 5.36
CA LEU A 38 0.57 -10.00 6.63
C LEU A 38 1.50 -8.78 6.56
N ILE A 39 2.63 -8.89 5.86
CA ILE A 39 3.55 -7.76 5.59
C ILE A 39 2.88 -6.75 4.64
N GLY A 40 2.11 -7.23 3.66
CA GLY A 40 1.41 -6.38 2.68
C GLY A 40 0.41 -5.43 3.32
N GLU A 41 -0.25 -5.84 4.40
CA GLU A 41 -1.26 -5.05 5.11
C GLU A 41 -0.67 -4.11 6.19
N VAL A 42 0.64 -4.17 6.48
CA VAL A 42 1.25 -3.37 7.57
C VAL A 42 1.01 -1.87 7.37
N MET A 43 1.18 -1.35 6.14
CA MET A 43 0.93 0.07 5.88
C MET A 43 -0.56 0.42 6.01
N GLU A 44 -1.45 -0.43 5.49
CA GLU A 44 -2.90 -0.19 5.61
C GLU A 44 -3.32 -0.17 7.08
N ASN A 45 -2.83 -1.12 7.88
CA ASN A 45 -3.13 -1.19 9.30
C ASN A 45 -2.58 0.01 10.06
N ALA A 46 -1.35 0.45 9.76
CA ALA A 46 -0.77 1.64 10.38
C ALA A 46 -1.56 2.92 10.02
N VAL A 47 -2.00 3.07 8.76
CA VAL A 47 -2.87 4.17 8.35
C VAL A 47 -4.20 4.11 9.11
N GLU A 48 -4.81 2.93 9.19
CA GLU A 48 -6.06 2.71 9.89
C GLU A 48 -5.98 3.10 11.37
N GLU A 49 -4.92 2.67 12.07
CA GLU A 49 -4.65 3.04 13.47
C GLU A 49 -4.53 4.55 13.63
N ARG A 50 -3.75 5.24 12.79
CA ARG A 50 -3.63 6.71 12.84
C ARG A 50 -4.97 7.43 12.63
N LEU A 51 -5.81 6.95 11.72
CA LEU A 51 -7.13 7.53 11.49
C LEU A 51 -8.06 7.31 12.70
N ARG A 52 -8.03 6.10 13.30
CA ARG A 52 -8.81 5.76 14.49
C ARG A 52 -8.39 6.58 15.71
N GLU A 53 -7.09 6.69 15.97
CA GLU A 53 -6.53 7.51 17.06
C GLU A 53 -6.93 8.99 16.93
N ALA A 54 -6.98 9.50 15.69
CA ALA A 54 -7.41 10.86 15.40
C ALA A 54 -8.95 11.06 15.43
N GLY A 55 -9.73 9.99 15.66
CA GLY A 55 -11.19 10.04 15.66
C GLY A 55 -11.79 10.35 14.29
N ILE A 56 -11.08 10.02 13.21
CA ILE A 56 -11.51 10.29 11.83
C ILE A 56 -12.36 9.12 11.32
N SER A 57 -13.55 9.42 10.79
CA SER A 57 -14.37 8.42 10.11
C SER A 57 -13.82 8.14 8.71
N PHE A 58 -13.83 6.88 8.30
CA PHE A 58 -13.36 6.45 6.99
C PHE A 58 -14.09 5.19 6.51
N ARG A 59 -14.16 5.00 5.19
CA ARG A 59 -14.43 3.72 4.55
C ARG A 59 -13.12 3.08 4.11
N LYS A 60 -12.80 1.92 4.68
CA LYS A 60 -11.74 1.01 4.17
C LYS A 60 -12.35 0.11 3.10
N THR A 61 -11.71 -0.01 1.95
CA THR A 61 -12.19 -0.87 0.87
C THR A 61 -11.45 -2.20 0.85
N LYS A 62 -12.11 -3.24 0.36
CA LYS A 62 -11.51 -4.56 0.17
C LYS A 62 -10.91 -4.68 -1.22
N ARG A 63 -9.98 -5.61 -1.36
CA ARG A 63 -9.36 -5.93 -2.65
C ARG A 63 -10.44 -6.26 -3.70
N ALA A 64 -10.34 -5.59 -4.86
CA ALA A 64 -11.26 -5.73 -6.00
C ALA A 64 -12.72 -5.33 -5.71
N GLU A 65 -12.97 -4.57 -4.64
CA GLU A 65 -14.27 -3.95 -4.39
C GLU A 65 -14.55 -2.85 -5.43
N ARG A 66 -15.84 -2.68 -5.78
CA ARG A 66 -16.30 -1.61 -6.67
C ARG A 66 -16.92 -0.50 -5.85
N VAL A 67 -16.47 0.73 -6.09
CA VAL A 67 -17.03 1.95 -5.50
C VAL A 67 -17.42 2.88 -6.63
N GLU A 68 -18.62 3.44 -6.58
CA GLU A 68 -19.11 4.33 -7.63
C GLU A 68 -18.18 5.54 -7.83
N GLY A 69 -17.91 5.89 -9.09
CA GLY A 69 -17.01 6.98 -9.42
C GLY A 69 -15.51 6.66 -9.27
N PHE A 70 -15.15 5.39 -9.04
CA PHE A 70 -13.79 4.87 -9.08
C PHE A 70 -13.74 3.59 -9.93
N ASP A 71 -12.86 3.53 -10.94
CA ASP A 71 -12.68 2.30 -11.73
C ASP A 71 -12.08 1.16 -10.88
N GLN A 72 -11.24 1.53 -9.92
CA GLN A 72 -10.69 0.64 -8.90
C GLN A 72 -10.72 1.39 -7.56
N ALA A 73 -11.42 0.84 -6.57
CA ALA A 73 -11.58 1.46 -5.27
C ALA A 73 -10.23 1.73 -4.59
N PRO A 74 -10.00 2.93 -4.02
CA PRO A 74 -8.81 3.25 -3.22
C PRO A 74 -8.89 2.59 -1.84
N ASP A 75 -7.76 2.43 -1.16
CA ASP A 75 -7.72 1.67 0.10
C ASP A 75 -8.54 2.34 1.22
N PHE A 76 -8.49 3.67 1.31
CA PHE A 76 -9.31 4.45 2.24
C PHE A 76 -9.99 5.64 1.57
N ILE A 77 -11.23 5.91 1.97
CA ILE A 77 -12.01 7.07 1.57
C ILE A 77 -12.52 7.79 2.82
N ILE A 78 -12.29 9.09 2.90
CA ILE A 78 -12.63 9.92 4.05
C ILE A 78 -13.59 11.04 3.63
N PRO A 79 -14.71 11.27 4.36
CA PRO A 79 -15.20 10.41 5.43
C PRO A 79 -15.85 9.12 4.90
N ASP A 80 -16.38 9.16 3.67
CA ASP A 80 -17.13 8.08 3.03
C ASP A 80 -17.08 8.20 1.50
N GLU A 81 -17.62 7.20 0.80
CA GLU A 81 -17.68 7.10 -0.66
C GLU A 81 -18.60 8.12 -1.35
N TRP A 82 -19.58 8.66 -0.64
CA TRP A 82 -20.62 9.50 -1.21
C TRP A 82 -20.12 10.93 -1.33
N ASN A 83 -19.36 11.38 -0.34
CA ASN A 83 -18.71 12.69 -0.35
C ASN A 83 -17.22 12.59 -0.02
N PRO A 84 -16.39 11.99 -0.91
CA PRO A 84 -14.98 11.83 -0.65
C PRO A 84 -14.27 13.17 -0.63
N ARG A 85 -13.46 13.40 0.41
CA ARG A 85 -12.66 14.62 0.64
C ARG A 85 -11.18 14.31 0.70
N VAL A 86 -10.82 13.15 1.25
CA VAL A 86 -9.47 12.59 1.18
C VAL A 86 -9.57 11.14 0.74
N VAL A 87 -8.64 10.74 -0.13
CA VAL A 87 -8.47 9.36 -0.58
C VAL A 87 -7.02 8.96 -0.32
N ILE A 88 -6.83 7.80 0.31
CA ILE A 88 -5.51 7.28 0.65
C ILE A 88 -5.27 5.96 -0.08
N GLU A 89 -4.10 5.86 -0.72
CA GLU A 89 -3.55 4.62 -1.24
C GLU A 89 -2.38 4.21 -0.35
N ALA A 90 -2.40 2.99 0.18
CA ALA A 90 -1.46 2.47 1.15
C ALA A 90 -0.81 1.17 0.64
N LYS A 91 0.53 1.11 0.59
CA LYS A 91 1.23 -0.13 0.22
C LYS A 91 2.69 -0.18 0.65
N ILE A 92 3.16 -1.38 1.03
CA ILE A 92 4.58 -1.71 1.14
C ILE A 92 5.04 -2.44 -0.13
N THR A 93 6.17 -2.03 -0.72
CA THR A 93 6.75 -2.68 -1.90
C THR A 93 8.18 -3.17 -1.67
N GLU A 94 8.40 -4.47 -1.81
CA GLU A 94 9.76 -5.03 -1.79
C GLU A 94 10.40 -5.12 -3.18
N ASP A 95 9.59 -5.08 -4.25
CA ASP A 95 10.02 -5.27 -5.64
C ASP A 95 9.65 -4.09 -6.56
N ASP A 96 10.58 -3.77 -7.48
CA ASP A 96 10.56 -2.60 -8.38
C ASP A 96 9.38 -2.55 -9.38
N GLY A 97 8.84 -3.72 -9.77
CA GLY A 97 7.71 -3.79 -10.71
C GLY A 97 6.43 -3.24 -10.10
N THR A 98 6.20 -3.57 -8.83
CA THR A 98 4.98 -3.17 -8.08
C THR A 98 4.98 -1.67 -7.77
N ALA A 99 6.16 -1.05 -7.66
CA ALA A 99 6.27 0.39 -7.43
C ALA A 99 5.69 1.20 -8.61
N ARG A 100 6.00 0.83 -9.86
CA ARG A 100 5.52 1.56 -11.05
C ARG A 100 4.01 1.53 -11.19
N ASP A 101 3.40 0.35 -11.06
CA ASP A 101 1.95 0.18 -11.18
C ASP A 101 1.20 1.03 -10.15
N LYS A 102 1.80 1.20 -8.96
CA LYS A 102 1.24 2.03 -7.88
C LYS A 102 1.35 3.53 -8.19
N VAL A 103 2.42 3.99 -8.81
CA VAL A 103 2.51 5.39 -9.29
C VAL A 103 1.39 5.70 -10.27
N THR A 104 1.19 4.82 -11.27
CA THR A 104 0.13 5.00 -12.27
C THR A 104 -1.25 5.06 -11.62
N ARG A 105 -1.51 4.22 -10.62
CA ARG A 105 -2.77 4.23 -9.86
C ARG A 105 -2.99 5.54 -9.10
N ILE A 106 -1.97 6.06 -8.42
CA ILE A 106 -2.07 7.33 -7.68
C ILE A 106 -2.27 8.52 -8.64
N GLN A 107 -1.60 8.50 -9.80
CA GLN A 107 -1.83 9.50 -10.86
C GLN A 107 -3.27 9.45 -11.35
N HIS A 108 -3.84 8.26 -11.57
CA HIS A 108 -5.23 8.08 -11.98
C HIS A 108 -6.22 8.64 -10.95
N LEU A 109 -6.01 8.38 -9.65
CA LEU A 109 -6.83 8.97 -8.59
C LEU A 109 -6.80 10.50 -8.60
N ALA A 110 -5.62 11.09 -8.85
CA ALA A 110 -5.46 12.53 -8.96
C ALA A 110 -6.18 13.10 -10.19
N GLU A 111 -6.18 12.37 -11.31
CA GLU A 111 -6.94 12.71 -12.52
C GLU A 111 -8.45 12.67 -12.28
N ILE A 112 -8.96 11.63 -11.61
CA ILE A 112 -10.37 11.54 -11.22
C ILE A 112 -10.77 12.77 -10.38
N SER A 113 -9.97 13.15 -9.38
CA SER A 113 -10.22 14.33 -8.54
C SER A 113 -10.21 15.63 -9.35
N ARG A 114 -9.27 15.79 -10.29
CA ARG A 114 -9.23 16.96 -11.19
C ARG A 114 -10.44 17.03 -12.10
N ARG A 115 -10.86 15.90 -12.67
CA ARG A 115 -12.05 15.81 -13.54
C ARG A 115 -13.32 16.20 -12.81
N ARG A 116 -13.52 15.71 -11.57
CA ARG A 116 -14.64 16.12 -10.72
C ARG A 116 -14.68 17.64 -10.55
N ARG A 117 -13.53 18.26 -10.22
CA ARG A 117 -13.40 19.73 -10.11
C ARG A 117 -13.76 20.45 -11.40
N SER A 118 -13.30 19.98 -12.56
CA SER A 118 -13.66 20.60 -13.85
C SER A 118 -15.15 20.48 -14.20
N GLN A 119 -15.85 19.51 -13.61
CA GLN A 119 -17.29 19.30 -13.77
C GLN A 119 -18.11 20.05 -12.70
N GLY A 120 -17.49 20.94 -11.92
CA GLY A 120 -18.16 21.68 -10.83
C GLY A 120 -18.46 20.83 -9.60
N GLN A 121 -17.98 19.58 -9.55
CA GLN A 121 -18.13 18.71 -8.39
C GLN A 121 -16.96 18.89 -7.42
N PRO A 122 -17.16 18.61 -6.11
CA PRO A 122 -16.05 18.57 -5.17
C PRO A 122 -15.00 17.53 -5.58
N GLY A 123 -13.73 17.95 -5.62
CA GLY A 123 -12.59 17.03 -5.68
C GLY A 123 -12.20 16.52 -4.30
N PHE A 124 -11.25 15.58 -4.29
CA PHE A 124 -10.63 15.05 -3.06
C PHE A 124 -9.11 15.20 -3.12
N GLN A 125 -8.48 15.30 -1.95
CA GLN A 125 -7.02 15.20 -1.82
C GLN A 125 -6.59 13.75 -1.96
N VAL A 126 -5.54 13.49 -2.73
CA VAL A 126 -4.94 12.16 -2.87
C VAL A 126 -3.69 12.09 -1.99
N VAL A 127 -3.62 11.08 -1.14
CA VAL A 127 -2.50 10.83 -0.24
C VAL A 127 -1.92 9.46 -0.54
N ALA A 128 -0.60 9.38 -0.64
CA ALA A 128 0.12 8.13 -0.85
C ALA A 128 0.86 7.74 0.43
N CYS A 129 0.54 6.59 1.00
CA CYS A 129 1.30 5.98 2.10
C CYS A 129 2.08 4.81 1.53
N ILE A 130 3.37 5.01 1.27
CA ILE A 130 4.23 4.05 0.59
C ILE A 130 5.50 3.79 1.38
N ASP A 131 5.95 2.54 1.43
CA ASP A 131 7.25 2.18 2.00
C ASP A 131 7.91 1.04 1.21
N GLY A 132 9.20 0.84 1.45
CA GLY A 132 10.01 -0.21 0.85
C GLY A 132 11.01 0.26 -0.20
N ARG A 133 11.90 -0.67 -0.61
CA ARG A 133 13.11 -0.34 -1.41
C ARG A 133 12.80 0.14 -2.82
N GLY A 134 11.69 -0.30 -3.42
CA GLY A 134 11.34 0.01 -4.81
C GLY A 134 11.16 1.51 -5.10
N PHE A 135 10.81 2.31 -4.07
CA PHE A 135 10.61 3.76 -4.21
C PHE A 135 11.87 4.59 -3.93
N GLY A 136 12.88 4.02 -3.25
CA GLY A 136 14.14 4.70 -2.93
C GLY A 136 15.10 4.82 -4.12
N VAL A 137 14.96 3.95 -5.12
CA VAL A 137 15.91 3.84 -6.25
C VAL A 137 15.48 4.69 -7.46
N ARG A 138 14.18 5.03 -7.59
CA ARG A 138 13.62 5.67 -8.79
C ARG A 138 13.10 7.08 -8.55
N ARG A 139 14.00 8.06 -8.71
CA ARG A 139 13.69 9.49 -8.56
C ARG A 139 12.53 9.96 -9.44
N GLU A 140 12.40 9.43 -10.65
CA GLU A 140 11.32 9.82 -11.58
C GLU A 140 9.95 9.33 -11.12
N ASP A 141 9.87 8.11 -10.60
CA ASP A 141 8.63 7.56 -10.04
C ASP A 141 8.23 8.32 -8.77
N MET A 142 9.21 8.68 -7.93
CA MET A 142 8.97 9.54 -6.76
C MET A 142 8.50 10.95 -7.15
N ARG A 143 9.12 11.55 -8.17
CA ARG A 143 8.70 12.86 -8.69
C ARG A 143 7.23 12.84 -9.12
N LYS A 144 6.82 11.83 -9.90
CA LYS A 144 5.43 11.67 -10.34
C LYS A 144 4.46 11.53 -9.18
N LEU A 145 4.84 10.81 -8.12
CA LEU A 145 4.04 10.70 -6.90
C LEU A 145 3.89 12.06 -6.20
N LEU A 146 4.99 12.79 -6.02
CA LEU A 146 4.97 14.10 -5.39
C LEU A 146 4.12 15.10 -6.20
N GLU A 147 4.21 15.08 -7.52
CA GLU A 147 3.38 15.93 -8.39
C GLU A 147 1.90 15.53 -8.30
N ALA A 148 1.58 14.23 -8.36
CA ALA A 148 0.21 13.73 -8.33
C ALA A 148 -0.50 13.99 -6.99
N THR A 149 0.24 13.87 -5.89
CA THR A 149 -0.28 14.04 -4.52
C THR A 149 -0.05 15.44 -3.96
N GLN A 150 0.56 16.35 -4.73
CA GLN A 150 1.00 17.67 -4.25
C GLN A 150 1.87 17.57 -2.98
N GLY A 151 2.79 16.60 -2.95
CA GLY A 151 3.71 16.34 -1.86
C GLY A 151 3.16 15.51 -0.70
N LYS A 152 1.91 15.02 -0.78
CA LYS A 152 1.29 14.21 0.28
C LYS A 152 1.68 12.73 0.17
N VAL A 153 2.97 12.47 0.35
CA VAL A 153 3.58 11.13 0.35
C VAL A 153 4.16 10.85 1.74
N PHE A 154 3.78 9.74 2.35
CA PHE A 154 4.20 9.33 3.69
C PHE A 154 4.78 7.92 3.67
N THR A 155 5.78 7.69 4.50
CA THR A 155 6.37 6.36 4.78
C THR A 155 6.00 5.94 6.19
N LEU A 156 6.31 4.71 6.61
CA LEU A 156 6.05 4.31 8.01
C LEU A 156 6.76 5.25 9.00
N LYS A 157 7.93 5.78 8.62
CA LYS A 157 8.72 6.71 9.44
C LYS A 157 8.11 8.11 9.56
N THR A 158 7.26 8.51 8.63
CA THR A 158 6.65 9.85 8.61
C THR A 158 5.14 9.82 8.81
N LEU A 159 4.56 8.65 9.07
CA LEU A 159 3.12 8.45 9.18
C LEU A 159 2.50 9.18 10.38
N GLU A 160 3.28 9.45 11.41
CA GLU A 160 2.85 10.29 12.55
C GLU A 160 2.41 11.69 12.13
N HIS A 161 2.97 12.21 11.03
CA HIS A 161 2.63 13.52 10.47
C HIS A 161 1.46 13.50 9.48
N LEU A 162 0.89 12.31 9.19
CA LEU A 162 -0.14 12.11 8.18
C LEU A 162 -1.33 13.05 8.37
N VAL A 163 -1.85 13.14 9.58
CA VAL A 163 -3.09 13.88 9.84
C VAL A 163 -2.86 15.38 9.78
N GLU A 164 -1.79 15.87 10.40
CA GLU A 164 -1.46 17.31 10.50
C GLU A 164 -1.04 17.92 9.17
N ASN A 165 -0.50 17.10 8.26
CA ASN A 165 -0.01 17.57 6.97
C ASN A 165 -0.97 17.26 5.83
N THR A 166 -2.22 16.88 6.09
CA THR A 166 -3.23 16.62 5.06
C THR A 166 -4.56 17.26 5.45
N ALA A 167 -5.54 17.22 4.55
CA ALA A 167 -6.89 17.68 4.83
C ALA A 167 -7.62 16.80 5.88
N LEU A 168 -7.01 15.71 6.33
CA LEU A 168 -7.50 14.86 7.42
C LEU A 168 -7.64 15.61 8.73
N GLU A 169 -6.82 16.63 8.99
CA GLU A 169 -6.93 17.47 10.20
C GLU A 169 -8.34 18.02 10.41
N GLY A 170 -9.01 18.42 9.33
CA GLY A 170 -10.38 18.95 9.37
C GLY A 170 -11.47 17.93 9.72
N PHE A 171 -11.12 16.64 9.81
CA PHE A 171 -12.04 15.54 10.14
C PHE A 171 -11.83 14.97 11.55
N ARG A 172 -10.89 15.51 12.34
CA ARG A 172 -10.70 15.10 13.73
C ARG A 172 -11.99 15.35 14.51
N SER A 173 -12.52 14.34 15.20
CA SER A 173 -13.56 14.57 16.20
C SER A 173 -12.93 15.40 17.33
N ARG A 174 -13.56 16.53 17.69
CA ARG A 174 -13.15 17.31 18.88
C ARG A 174 -13.18 16.37 20.09
N GLN A 175 -12.02 16.14 20.72
CA GLN A 175 -11.97 15.69 22.11
C GLN A 175 -12.30 16.86 23.02
#